data_AF-A0A537BTW8-F1
#
_entry.id   AF-A0A537BTW8-F1
#
_cell.length_a   1.000
_cell.length_b   1.000
_cell.length_c   1.000
_cell.angle_alpha   90.00
_cell.angle_beta   90.00
_cell.angle_gamma   90.00
#
_symmetry.space_group_name_H-M   'P 1'
#
loop_
_entity.id
_entity.type
_entity.pdbx_description
1 polymer ?
#
loop_
_entity_poly.entity_id
_entity_poly.type
_entity_poly.pdbx_seq_one_letter_code
_entity_poly.pdbx_strand_id
1 'polypeptide(L)'
;MFVKSCWPLMLFAALVAATGPVCAQGTEAGRFLSVVGDVRVGREGAPQRVAQRAAEFYEGESIVTAVGALAQLRMTDGALMSVRGDTEIKLERFS
;
A
#
# COMPACT_ATOMS: atom_id res chain seq x y z
N MET A 1 -43.63 -17.23 -33.90
CA MET A 1 -43.24 -16.49 -32.68
C MET A 1 -41.73 -16.60 -32.54
N PHE A 2 -41.01 -15.52 -32.86
CA PHE A 2 -39.55 -15.48 -32.86
C PHE A 2 -39.03 -15.30 -31.43
N VAL A 3 -38.43 -16.34 -30.84
CA VAL A 3 -37.63 -16.20 -29.63
C VAL A 3 -36.32 -15.51 -30.03
N LYS A 4 -36.34 -14.18 -30.05
CA LYS A 4 -35.16 -13.37 -30.38
C LYS A 4 -34.17 -13.48 -29.22
N SER A 5 -33.09 -14.20 -29.51
CA SER A 5 -31.83 -14.31 -28.76
C SER A 5 -31.59 -13.15 -27.79
N CYS A 6 -31.83 -13.40 -26.50
CA CYS A 6 -31.50 -12.51 -25.37
C CYS A 6 -30.09 -12.78 -24.83
N TRP A 7 -29.29 -13.56 -25.56
CA TRP A 7 -27.91 -13.94 -25.20
C TRP A 7 -26.91 -12.77 -25.23
N PRO A 8 -26.90 -11.86 -26.23
CA PRO A 8 -25.90 -10.80 -26.27
C PRO A 8 -26.15 -9.73 -25.19
N LEU A 9 -27.39 -9.57 -24.73
CA LEU A 9 -27.76 -8.62 -23.68
C LEU A 9 -27.24 -9.06 -22.30
N MET A 10 -27.25 -10.37 -22.01
CA MET A 10 -26.72 -10.91 -20.75
C MET A 10 -25.19 -10.81 -20.66
N LEU A 11 -24.48 -10.99 -21.77
CA LEU A 11 -23.03 -10.85 -21.82
C LEU A 11 -22.57 -9.39 -21.62
N PHE A 12 -23.35 -8.43 -22.12
CA PHE A 12 -23.07 -7.00 -21.91
C PHE A 12 -23.31 -6.56 -20.47
N ALA A 13 -24.35 -7.10 -19.81
CA ALA A 13 -24.64 -6.81 -18.41
C ALA A 13 -23.56 -7.35 -17.44
N ALA A 14 -22.95 -8.49 -17.76
CA ALA A 14 -21.87 -9.06 -16.94
C ALA A 14 -20.56 -8.24 -16.99
N LEU A 15 -20.29 -7.55 -18.11
CA LEU A 15 -19.06 -6.77 -18.28
C LEU A 15 -19.10 -5.43 -17.52
N VAL A 16 -20.28 -4.85 -17.32
CA VAL A 16 -20.47 -3.62 -16.54
C VAL A 16 -20.33 -3.88 -15.02
N ALA A 17 -20.59 -5.09 -14.55
CA ALA A 17 -20.44 -5.43 -13.12
C ALA A 17 -18.97 -5.54 -12.65
N ALA A 18 -18.00 -5.54 -13.57
CA ALA A 18 -16.57 -5.62 -13.25
C ALA A 18 -15.91 -4.25 -12.98
N THR A 19 -16.63 -3.12 -13.13
CA THR A 19 -16.13 -1.79 -12.79
C THR A 19 -16.29 -1.53 -11.29
N GLY A 20 -15.60 -2.32 -10.47
CA GLY A 20 -15.46 -2.02 -9.05
C GLY A 20 -14.64 -0.72 -8.85
N PRO A 21 -14.83 -0.01 -7.73
CA PRO A 21 -14.04 1.17 -7.43
C PRO A 21 -12.56 0.77 -7.35
N VAL A 22 -11.74 1.35 -8.23
CA VAL A 22 -10.28 1.33 -8.08
C VAL A 22 -9.99 2.17 -6.84
N CYS A 23 -9.69 1.51 -5.72
CA CYS A 23 -9.12 2.18 -4.57
C CYS A 23 -7.79 2.77 -5.03
N ALA A 24 -7.74 4.10 -5.17
CA ALA A 24 -6.50 4.80 -5.46
C ALA A 24 -5.49 4.50 -4.34
N GLN A 25 -4.55 3.57 -4.61
CA GLN A 25 -3.38 3.41 -3.77
C GLN A 25 -2.58 4.72 -3.88
N GLY A 26 -2.16 5.27 -2.74
CA GLY A 26 -1.34 6.49 -2.72
C GLY A 26 -0.06 6.30 -3.53
N THR A 27 0.65 7.39 -3.83
CA THR A 27 1.96 7.33 -4.49
C THR A 27 2.91 6.45 -3.68
N GLU A 28 3.54 5.44 -4.30
CA GLU A 28 4.58 4.63 -3.65
C GLU A 28 5.74 5.53 -3.23
N ALA A 29 6.03 5.57 -1.93
CA ALA A 29 7.20 6.27 -1.40
C ALA A 29 8.43 5.34 -1.36
N GLY A 30 8.21 4.03 -1.25
CA GLY A 30 9.27 3.04 -1.32
C GLY A 30 8.85 1.66 -0.85
N ARG A 31 9.84 0.84 -0.50
CA ARG A 31 9.66 -0.55 -0.02
C ARG A 31 10.62 -0.94 1.08
N PHE A 32 10.21 -1.88 1.92
CA PHE A 32 11.07 -2.47 2.95
C PHE A 32 12.06 -3.47 2.34
N LEU A 33 13.35 -3.28 2.55
CA LEU A 33 14.40 -4.24 2.20
C LEU A 33 14.56 -5.33 3.27
N SER A 34 14.40 -4.94 4.54
CA SER A 34 14.51 -5.80 5.71
C SER A 34 13.64 -5.25 6.84
N VAL A 35 13.06 -6.15 7.63
CA VAL A 35 12.26 -5.85 8.82
C VAL A 35 12.66 -6.82 9.92
N VAL A 36 13.03 -6.30 11.09
CA VAL A 36 13.32 -7.07 12.31
C VAL A 36 12.51 -6.47 13.45
N GLY A 37 11.80 -7.30 14.22
CA GLY A 37 10.94 -6.85 15.32
C GLY A 37 9.57 -6.33 14.86
N ASP A 38 8.87 -5.61 15.74
CA ASP A 38 7.56 -4.98 15.43
C ASP A 38 7.79 -3.64 14.72
N VAL A 39 7.48 -3.62 13.43
CA VAL A 39 7.47 -2.42 12.59
C VAL A 39 6.09 -2.30 12.00
N ARG A 40 5.47 -1.13 12.15
CA ARG A 40 4.14 -0.85 11.63
C ARG A 40 4.19 0.33 10.67
N VAL A 41 3.27 0.30 9.71
CA VAL A 41 3.15 1.35 8.71
C VAL A 41 1.68 1.64 8.44
N GLY A 42 1.34 2.91 8.27
CA GLY A 42 -0.01 3.31 7.90
C GLY A 42 -0.22 4.80 8.06
N ARG A 43 -1.36 5.30 7.59
CA ARG A 43 -1.74 6.70 7.75
C ARG A 43 -2.20 6.99 9.17
N GLU A 44 -2.00 8.23 9.60
CA GLU A 44 -2.58 8.74 10.84
C GLU A 44 -4.11 8.59 10.81
N GLY A 45 -4.70 8.11 11.91
CA GLY A 45 -6.13 7.85 12.02
C GLY A 45 -6.65 6.60 11.30
N ALA A 46 -5.81 5.88 10.55
CA ALA A 46 -6.13 4.60 9.93
C ALA A 46 -5.47 3.43 10.68
N PRO A 47 -6.01 2.20 10.60
CA PRO A 47 -5.34 1.02 11.13
C PRO A 47 -3.96 0.85 10.49
N GLN A 48 -2.91 0.82 11.32
CA GLN A 48 -1.56 0.52 10.85
C GLN A 48 -1.42 -0.99 10.61
N ARG A 49 -0.72 -1.35 9.53
CA ARG A 49 -0.39 -2.72 9.17
C ARG A 49 1.03 -3.07 9.60
N VAL A 50 1.27 -4.34 9.90
CA VAL A 50 2.62 -4.85 10.16
C VAL A 50 3.44 -4.80 8.88
N ALA A 51 4.62 -4.20 8.94
CA ALA A 51 5.55 -4.15 7.83
C ALA A 51 6.19 -5.52 7.59
N GLN A 52 6.41 -5.84 6.32
CA GLN A 52 7.03 -7.08 5.90
C GLN A 52 8.11 -6.77 4.88
N ARG A 53 9.11 -7.66 4.76
CA ARG A 53 10.11 -7.56 3.71
C ARG A 53 9.44 -7.48 2.34
N ALA A 54 9.98 -6.61 1.48
CA ALA A 54 9.51 -6.29 0.14
C ALA A 54 8.12 -5.62 0.07
N ALA A 55 7.42 -5.42 1.19
CA ALA A 55 6.18 -4.66 1.19
C ALA A 55 6.45 -3.19 0.83
N GLU A 56 5.53 -2.60 0.11
CA GLU A 56 5.52 -1.18 -0.23
C GLU A 56 5.07 -0.34 0.98
N PHE A 57 5.39 0.95 0.92
CA PHE A 57 4.82 2.00 1.76
C PHE A 57 4.59 3.25 0.91
N TYR A 58 3.63 4.06 1.32
CA TYR A 58 3.07 5.11 0.48
C TYR A 58 3.25 6.50 1.10
N GLU A 59 3.20 7.53 0.26
CA GLU A 59 3.21 8.92 0.69
C GLU A 59 2.04 9.22 1.65
N GLY A 60 2.37 9.93 2.73
CA GLY A 60 1.48 10.27 3.83
C GLY A 60 1.34 9.18 4.90
N GLU A 61 2.00 8.03 4.77
CA GLU A 61 2.09 7.04 5.85
C GLU A 61 3.20 7.40 6.86
N SER A 62 3.05 6.89 8.09
CA SER A 62 4.11 6.85 9.09
C SER A 62 4.66 5.44 9.21
N ILE A 63 5.97 5.30 9.41
CA ILE A 63 6.62 4.06 9.81
C ILE A 63 6.97 4.18 11.30
N VAL A 64 6.43 3.27 12.11
CA VAL A 64 6.67 3.19 13.55
C VAL A 64 7.46 1.92 13.84
N THR A 65 8.56 2.05 14.56
CA THR A 65 9.42 0.93 14.95
C THR A 65 9.43 0.80 16.47
N ALA A 66 9.09 -0.38 16.99
CA ALA A 66 9.12 -0.64 18.43
C ALA A 66 10.56 -0.72 18.97
N VAL A 67 10.71 -0.78 20.29
CA VAL A 67 12.01 -1.00 20.94
C VAL A 67 12.64 -2.29 20.43
N GLY A 68 13.92 -2.23 20.04
CA GLY A 68 14.67 -3.37 19.50
C GLY A 68 14.33 -3.74 18.05
N ALA A 69 13.42 -3.02 17.39
CA ALA A 69 13.12 -3.21 15.98
C ALA A 69 14.15 -2.52 15.06
N LEU A 70 14.18 -2.93 13.80
CA LEU A 70 14.97 -2.32 12.74
C LEU A 70 14.24 -2.46 11.41
N ALA A 71 14.17 -1.38 10.65
CA ALA A 71 13.71 -1.41 9.26
C ALA A 71 14.77 -0.85 8.33
N GLN A 72 15.00 -1.52 7.20
CA GLN A 72 15.78 -0.98 6.09
C GLN A 72 14.83 -0.71 4.94
N LEU A 73 14.93 0.48 4.37
CA LEU A 73 14.01 1.01 3.36
C LEU A 73 14.80 1.33 2.09
N ARG A 74 14.14 1.13 0.94
CA ARG A 74 14.55 1.70 -0.34
C ARG A 74 13.44 2.59 -0.84
N MET A 75 13.75 3.87 -0.99
CA MET A 75 12.87 4.88 -1.53
C MET A 75 12.76 4.75 -3.06
N THR A 76 11.71 5.30 -3.67
CA THR A 76 11.51 5.26 -5.12
C THR A 76 12.55 6.07 -5.91
N ASP A 77 13.18 7.07 -5.29
CA ASP A 77 14.31 7.83 -5.84
C ASP A 77 15.66 7.09 -5.76
N GLY A 78 15.67 5.89 -5.16
CA GLY A 78 16.87 5.07 -4.99
C GLY A 78 17.60 5.29 -3.66
N ALA A 79 17.17 6.24 -2.83
CA ALA A 79 17.75 6.44 -1.49
C ALA A 79 17.56 5.20 -0.61
N LEU A 80 18.55 4.94 0.23
CA LEU A 80 18.54 3.87 1.22
C LEU A 80 18.52 4.46 2.62
N MET A 81 17.63 3.92 3.47
CA MET A 81 17.45 4.45 4.82
C MET A 81 17.35 3.30 5.83
N SER A 82 17.97 3.48 6.99
CA SER A 82 17.86 2.55 8.11
C SER A 82 17.16 3.24 9.27
N VAL A 83 16.05 2.67 9.73
CA VAL A 83 15.25 3.16 10.85
C VAL A 83 15.49 2.25 12.05
N ARG A 84 16.05 2.82 13.12
CA ARG A 84 16.27 2.10 14.38
C ARG A 84 14.98 2.08 15.18
N GLY A 85 14.88 1.12 16.11
CA GLY A 85 13.75 1.01 17.02
C GLY A 85 13.53 2.25 17.88
N ASP A 86 12.33 2.35 18.43
CA ASP A 86 11.84 3.51 19.18
C ASP A 86 11.86 4.79 18.34
N THR A 87 11.45 4.67 17.07
CA THR A 87 11.41 5.78 16.13
C THR A 87 10.11 5.76 15.34
N GLU A 88 9.52 6.95 15.16
CA GLU A 88 8.44 7.21 14.21
C GLU A 88 8.93 8.17 13.13
N ILE A 89 8.64 7.85 11.87
CA ILE A 89 9.02 8.66 10.72
C ILE A 89 7.83 8.83 9.81
N LYS A 90 7.52 10.08 9.47
CA LYS A 90 6.45 10.41 8.54
C LYS A 90 7.00 10.54 7.12
N LEU A 91 6.34 9.88 6.17
CA LEU A 91 6.74 9.86 4.77
C LEU A 91 6.01 10.98 4.03
N GLU A 92 6.57 12.18 4.03
CA GLU A 92 6.00 13.33 3.33
C GLU A 92 6.81 13.67 2.08
N ARG A 93 6.11 14.12 1.04
CA ARG A 93 6.71 14.68 -0.16
C ARG A 93 6.90 16.18 0.03
N PHE A 94 8.13 16.67 -0.11
CA PHE A 94 8.41 18.10 -0.15
C PHE A 94 8.46 18.54 -1.62
N SER A 95 7.68 19.55 -1.99
CA SER A 95 7.55 20.10 -3.35
C SER A 95 7.79 21.59 -3.38
#